data_AF-A0A370GET1-F1
#
_entry.id   AF-A0A370GET1-F1
#
_cell.length_a   1.000
_cell.length_b   1.000
_cell.length_c   1.000
_cell.angle_alpha   90.00
_cell.angle_beta   90.00
_cell.angle_gamma   90.00
#
_symmetry.space_group_name_H-M   'P 1'
#
loop_
_entity.id
_entity.type
_entity.pdbx_description
1 polymer ?
#
loop_
_entity_poly.entity_id
_entity_poly.type
_entity_poly.pdbx_seq_one_letter_code
_entity_poly.pdbx_strand_id
1 'polypeptide(L)' 'MMWSIFLSALGLLFVFEGILPFLSPSFWRRVMQQVIIQSDRTLRVMGLVSMLVGLALVVIAHDLF' A
#
# COMPACT_ATOMS: atom_id res chain seq x y z
N MET A 1 14.41 18.92 -7.01
CA MET A 1 14.07 17.87 -8.00
C MET A 1 13.73 16.54 -7.34
N MET A 2 14.60 15.92 -6.54
CA MET A 2 14.30 14.60 -5.92
C MET A 2 13.26 14.67 -4.78
N TRP A 3 13.32 15.72 -3.95
CA TRP A 3 12.36 15.95 -2.86
C TRP A 3 10.90 16.08 -3.34
N SER A 4 10.68 16.68 -4.51
CA SER A 4 9.33 16.77 -5.09
C SER A 4 8.81 15.41 -5.52
N ILE A 5 9.65 14.55 -6.11
CA ILE A 5 9.25 13.19 -6.50
C ILE A 5 8.86 12.37 -5.27
N PHE A 6 9.66 12.45 -4.20
CA PHE A 6 9.35 11.78 -2.94
C PHE A 6 8.02 12.27 -2.34
N LEU A 7 7.81 13.59 -2.26
CA LEU A 7 6.57 14.18 -1.77
C LEU A 7 5.36 13.80 -2.63
N SER A 8 5.52 13.75 -3.96
CA SER A 8 4.47 13.31 -4.88
C SER A 8 4.13 11.83 -4.71
N ALA A 9 5.14 10.95 -4.60
CA ALA A 9 4.91 9.52 -4.34
C ALA A 9 4.21 9.30 -2.99
N LEU A 10 4.61 10.04 -1.95
CA LEU A 10 3.96 10.02 -0.65
C LEU A 10 2.52 10.55 -0.73
N GLY A 11 2.28 11.63 -1.47
CA GLY A 11 0.94 12.15 -1.71
C GLY A 11 0.03 11.14 -2.42
N LEU A 12 0.55 10.46 -3.45
CA LEU A 12 -0.16 9.39 -4.14
C LEU A 12 -0.49 8.22 -3.22
N LEU A 13 0.44 7.81 -2.34
CA LEU A 13 0.16 6.80 -1.31
C LEU A 13 -1.06 7.18 -0.45
N PHE A 14 -1.11 8.41 0.05
CA PHE A 14 -2.25 8.89 0.83
C PHE A 14 -3.55 8.95 0.03
N VAL A 15 -3.50 9.36 -1.24
CA VAL A 15 -4.67 9.34 -2.13
C VAL A 15 -5.19 7.91 -2.30
N PHE A 16 -4.32 6.95 -2.62
CA PHE A 16 -4.73 5.56 -2.83
C PHE A 16 -5.27 4.91 -1.55
N GLU A 17 -4.60 5.11 -0.40
CA GLU A 17 -5.09 4.65 0.90
C GLU A 17 -6.41 5.31 1.30
N GLY A 18 -6.65 6.55 0.88
CA GLY A 18 -7.88 7.31 1.17
C GLY A 18 -9.09 6.96 0.30
N ILE A 19 -8.88 6.44 -0.92
CA ILE A 19 -9.96 6.14 -1.88
C ILE A 19 -10.96 5.13 -1.29
N LEU A 20 -10.45 4.03 -0.71
CA LEU A 20 -11.26 2.94 -0.18
C LEU A 20 -12.15 3.35 1.02
N PRO A 21 -11.62 3.99 2.08
CA PRO A 21 -12.44 4.47 3.19
C PRO A 21 -13.39 5.59 2.78
N PHE A 22 -13.06 6.40 1.76
CA PHE A 22 -13.93 7.47 1.26
C PHE A 22 -15.09 6.93 0.42
N LEU A 23 -14.81 6.04 -0.55
CA LEU A 23 -15.84 5.50 -1.46
C LEU A 23 -16.75 4.48 -0.77
N SER A 24 -16.19 3.61 0.08
CA SER A 24 -16.97 2.54 0.72
C SER A 24 -16.46 2.25 2.14
N PRO A 25 -16.86 3.07 3.13
CA PRO A 25 -16.45 2.86 4.52
C PRO A 25 -16.97 1.54 5.10
N SER A 26 -18.09 1.01 4.61
CA SER A 26 -18.63 -0.28 5.04
C SER A 26 -17.79 -1.46 4.56
N PHE A 27 -17.34 -1.43 3.30
CA PHE A 27 -16.42 -2.43 2.76
C PHE A 27 -15.06 -2.35 3.47
N TRP A 28 -14.51 -1.14 3.65
CA TRP A 28 -13.26 -0.95 4.38
C TRP A 28 -13.30 -1.54 5.80
N ARG A 29 -14.37 -1.27 6.57
CA ARG A 29 -14.56 -1.86 7.90
C ARG A 29 -14.58 -3.39 7.87
N ARG A 30 -15.22 -3.99 6.87
CA ARG A 30 -15.27 -5.45 6.72
C ARG A 30 -13.89 -6.03 6.43
N VAL A 31 -13.11 -5.39 5.55
CA VAL A 31 -11.72 -5.81 5.26
C VAL A 31 -10.87 -5.71 6.53
N MET A 32 -10.94 -4.59 7.27
CA MET A 32 -10.20 -4.43 8.52
C MET A 32 -10.57 -5.48 9.57
N GLN A 33 -11.85 -5.83 9.70
CA GLN A 33 -12.29 -6.90 10.59
C GLN A 33 -11.65 -8.25 10.22
N GLN A 34 -11.53 -8.55 8.92
CA GLN A 34 -10.85 -9.76 8.45
C GLN A 34 -9.34 -9.73 8.71
N VAL A 35 -8.72 -8.55 8.68
CA VAL A 35 -7.28 -8.37 8.98
C VAL A 35 -7.01 -8.61 10.46
N ILE A 36 -7.87 -8.08 11.35
CA ILE A 36 -7.69 -8.20 12.81
C ILE A 36 -7.75 -9.65 13.31
N ILE A 37 -8.53 -10.52 12.66
CA ILE A 37 -8.61 -11.93 13.04
C ILE A 37 -7.42 -12.78 12.54
N GLN A 38 -6.55 -12.24 11.69
CA GLN A 38 -5.37 -12.96 11.21
C GLN A 38 -4.27 -12.99 12.27
N SER A 39 -3.46 -14.06 12.26
CA SER A 39 -2.28 -14.13 13.13
C SER A 39 -1.21 -13.11 12.72
N ASP A 40 -0.42 -12.65 13.70
CA ASP A 40 0.72 -11.75 13.47
C ASP A 40 1.73 -12.30 12.45
N ARG A 41 1.85 -13.63 12.36
CA ARG A 41 2.73 -14.27 11.36
C ARG A 41 2.18 -14.07 9.96
N THR A 42 0.88 -14.27 9.76
CA THR A 42 0.21 -14.05 8.47
C THR A 42 0.32 -12.60 8.05
N LEU A 43 0.05 -11.65 8.95
CA LEU A 43 0.15 -10.21 8.66
C LEU A 43 1.58 -9.81 8.26
N ARG A 44 2.60 -10.31 8.96
CA ARG A 44 4.00 -10.05 8.61
C ARG A 44 4.38 -10.61 7.25
N VAL A 45 3.95 -11.83 6.92
CA VAL A 45 4.24 -12.42 5.60
C VAL A 45 3.51 -11.65 4.50
N MET A 46 2.24 -11.29 4.71
CA MET A 46 1.47 -10.51 3.73
C MET A 46 2.12 -9.13 3.50
N GLY A 47 2.55 -8.47 4.58
CA GLY A 47 3.32 -7.23 4.50
C GLY A 47 4.64 -7.38 3.76
N LEU A 48 5.40 -8.44 4.04
CA LEU A 48 6.67 -8.73 3.36
C LEU A 48 6.48 -8.97 1.86
N VAL A 49 5.47 -9.76 1.48
CA VAL A 49 5.13 -9.98 0.07
C VAL A 49 4.75 -8.67 -0.60
N SER A 50 3.92 -7.84 0.03
CA SER A 50 3.55 -6.51 -0.48
C SER A 50 4.77 -5.60 -0.68
N MET A 51 5.68 -5.55 0.30
CA MET A 51 6.92 -4.78 0.20
C MET A 51 7.82 -5.27 -0.94
N LEU A 52 7.97 -6.59 -1.12
CA LEU A 52 8.78 -7.16 -2.20
C LEU A 52 8.19 -6.87 -3.58
N VAL A 53 6.86 -6.96 -3.73
CA VAL A 53 6.17 -6.59 -4.97
C VAL A 53 6.36 -5.10 -5.25
N GLY A 54 6.18 -4.24 -4.25
CA GLY A 54 6.42 -2.80 -4.38
C GLY A 54 7.87 -2.47 -4.77
N LEU A 55 8.84 -3.14 -4.15
CA LEU A 55 10.25 -2.98 -4.49
C LEU A 55 10.53 -3.42 -5.93
N ALA A 56 10.02 -4.59 -6.35
CA ALA A 56 10.18 -5.07 -7.72
C ALA A 56 9.58 -4.08 -8.74
N LEU A 57 8.40 -3.53 -8.45
CA LEU A 57 7.78 -2.50 -9.29
C LEU A 57 8.63 -1.23 -9.38
N VAL A 58 9.19 -0.76 -8.26
CA VAL A 58 10.08 0.41 -8.25
C VAL A 58 11.35 0.16 -9.05
N VAL A 59 11.97 -1.01 -8.91
CA VAL A 59 13.17 -1.39 -9.68
C VAL A 59 12.84 -1.45 -11.17
N ILE A 60 11.76 -2.13 -11.54
CA ILE A 60 11.32 -2.24 -12.94
C ILE A 60 10.99 -0.85 -13.51
N ALA A 61 10.27 -0.01 -12.78
CA ALA A 61 9.92 1.33 -13.24
C ALA A 61 11.16 2.25 -13.36
N HIS A 62 12.15 2.09 -12.48
CA HIS A 62 13.41 2.82 -12.58
C HIS A 62 14.27 2.37 -13.76
N ASP A 63 14.30 1.06 -14.08
CA ASP A 63 15.10 0.55 -15.20
C ASP A 63 14.44 0.79 -16.57
N LEU A 64 13.11 1.00 -16.61
CA LEU A 64 12.36 1.26 -17.85
C LEU A 64 12.29 2.74 -18.27
N PHE A 65 12.57 3.70 -17.38
CA PHE A 65 12.38 5.14 -17.61
C PHE A 65 13.63 5.95 -17.24
#